data_AF-A0AAW6IPJ0-F1
#
_entry.id   AF-A0AAW6IPJ0-F1
#
_cell.length_a   1.000
_cell.length_b   1.000
_cell.length_c   1.000
_cell.angle_alpha   90.00
_cell.angle_beta   90.00
_cell.angle_gamma   90.00
#
_symmetry.space_group_name_H-M   'P 1'
#
loop_
_entity.id
_entity.type
_entity.pdbx_description
1 polymer ?
#
loop_
_entity_poly.entity_id
_entity_poly.type
_entity_poly.pdbx_seq_one_letter_code
_entity_poly.pdbx_strand_id
1 'polypeptide(L)'
;MTTKECKNEIFTLESRELNEGKKVAFIAGGINRDINKANLNDKMKSIGEHTQYFPLVVVDGEDVVKEGLTLKDPVSGFPIDSSKANDYLVIIEGQHRYRAIMELREKDAKAKKNYENAMKKWQKNGSRKEDKPEEFTPKAPAQIKAMYPLVKDEDIRIMISEMNNTSVKWNKGDFAKQACAAYPDNAILGFIVKYMNIQHQRTKKGEVDDMLPNGGFKLTTLSKYLIYSADIKESVLADTCKYGEGTLTKYVGNEPEKMVERAEKIIKAGLDAGFTYRFLAKGFFIDWIANKNNLGIQYTELLERLKDVNREVLDSIMREAQKHNFMEQLNRIG
;
A
#
# COMPACT_ATOMS: atom_id res chain seq x y z
N MET A 1 9.54 14.45 38.25
CA MET A 1 8.50 14.71 37.25
C MET A 1 8.01 13.37 36.74
N THR A 2 6.75 13.05 36.94
CA THR A 2 6.14 11.80 36.45
C THR A 2 5.91 11.90 34.94
N THR A 3 6.32 10.88 34.21
CA THR A 3 6.40 10.75 32.73
C THR A 3 5.09 10.96 31.95
N LYS A 4 3.98 11.33 32.58
CA LYS A 4 2.65 11.45 31.95
C LYS A 4 2.36 12.81 31.30
N GLU A 5 3.16 13.86 31.53
CA GLU A 5 2.85 15.23 31.08
C GLU A 5 3.61 15.74 29.84
N CYS A 6 4.58 15.01 29.28
CA CYS A 6 5.38 15.48 28.12
C CYS A 6 4.91 14.97 26.75
N LYS A 7 3.62 14.73 26.51
CA LYS A 7 3.15 14.20 25.21
C LYS A 7 3.20 15.20 24.03
N ASN A 8 3.44 16.49 24.27
CA ASN A 8 3.48 17.52 23.21
C ASN A 8 4.89 18.04 22.87
N GLU A 9 5.95 17.43 23.41
CA GLU A 9 7.33 17.85 23.16
C GLU A 9 7.87 17.22 21.86
N ILE A 10 8.63 18.02 21.10
CA ILE A 10 9.49 17.49 20.03
C ILE A 10 10.81 17.05 20.66
N PHE A 11 11.14 15.77 20.53
CA PHE A 11 12.37 15.17 21.04
C PHE A 11 13.22 14.59 19.91
N THR A 12 14.42 14.11 20.24
CA THR A 12 15.29 13.39 19.30
C THR A 12 15.19 11.90 19.51
N LEU A 13 15.06 11.11 18.45
CA LEU A 13 15.02 9.64 18.59
C LEU A 13 16.30 9.11 19.28
N GLU A 14 17.45 9.71 18.97
CA GLU A 14 18.74 9.35 19.57
C GLU A 14 18.78 9.58 21.09
N SER A 15 18.01 10.54 21.63
CA SER A 15 17.98 10.75 23.09
C SER A 15 17.13 9.70 23.79
N ARG A 16 16.06 9.22 23.15
CA ARG A 16 15.25 8.10 23.66
C ARG A 16 16.03 6.78 23.58
N GLU A 17 16.82 6.59 22.53
CA GLU A 17 17.71 5.44 22.43
C GLU A 17 18.77 5.45 23.54
N LEU A 18 19.46 6.58 23.73
CA LEU A 18 20.53 6.68 24.73
C LEU A 18 20.02 6.61 26.18
N ASN A 19 18.93 7.31 26.50
CA ASN A 19 18.47 7.49 27.88
C ASN A 19 17.47 6.43 28.34
N GLU A 20 16.69 5.88 27.40
CA GLU A 20 15.57 4.96 27.70
C GLU A 20 15.74 3.59 27.03
N GLY A 21 16.78 3.39 26.22
CA GLY A 21 17.01 2.14 25.49
C GLY A 21 16.00 1.88 24.37
N LYS A 22 15.20 2.89 24.00
CA LYS A 22 14.15 2.76 22.99
C LYS A 22 14.76 2.61 21.59
N LYS A 23 14.20 1.70 20.81
CA LYS A 23 14.49 1.44 19.39
C LYS A 23 13.34 1.94 18.53
N VAL A 24 13.51 1.89 17.22
CA VAL A 24 12.49 2.31 16.25
C VAL A 24 11.89 1.10 15.55
N ALA A 25 10.57 1.08 15.41
CA ALA A 25 9.84 0.07 14.65
C ALA A 25 8.82 0.70 13.69
N PHE A 26 8.37 -0.09 12.73
CA PHE A 26 7.18 0.17 11.93
C PHE A 26 6.07 -0.82 12.26
N ILE A 27 4.82 -0.47 11.96
CA ILE A 27 3.72 -1.41 12.00
C ILE A 27 3.83 -2.35 10.78
N ALA A 28 3.66 -3.65 11.01
CA ALA A 28 3.64 -4.68 9.99
C ALA A 28 2.27 -4.76 9.30
N GLY A 29 2.09 -5.71 8.39
CA GLY A 29 0.80 -5.96 7.72
C GLY A 29 0.40 -4.97 6.62
N GLY A 30 1.02 -3.79 6.49
CA GLY A 30 0.64 -2.79 5.48
C GLY A 30 -0.35 -1.73 5.99
N ILE A 31 -0.43 -1.56 7.32
CA ILE A 31 -1.22 -0.50 7.95
C ILE A 31 -0.59 0.87 7.71
N ASN A 32 0.74 0.95 7.83
CA ASN A 32 1.54 2.06 7.30
C ASN A 32 1.74 1.90 5.79
N ARG A 33 2.03 3.01 5.09
CA ARG A 33 2.28 2.98 3.64
C ARG A 33 3.45 2.03 3.30
N ASP A 34 3.52 1.58 2.06
CA ASP A 34 4.75 0.95 1.57
C ASP A 34 5.82 2.01 1.26
N ILE A 35 7.09 1.62 1.41
CA ILE A 35 8.21 2.49 1.01
C ILE A 35 8.33 2.48 -0.51
N ASN A 36 7.98 3.61 -1.12
CA ASN A 36 8.10 3.82 -2.56
C ASN A 36 9.49 4.36 -2.87
N LYS A 37 10.22 3.71 -3.79
CA LYS A 37 11.60 4.07 -4.13
C LYS A 37 11.75 5.47 -4.73
N ALA A 38 10.80 5.92 -5.55
CA ALA A 38 10.86 7.26 -6.13
C ALA A 38 10.69 8.33 -5.04
N ASN A 39 9.66 8.19 -4.20
CA ASN A 39 9.44 9.10 -3.07
C ASN A 39 10.62 9.06 -2.08
N LEU A 40 11.18 7.87 -1.81
CA LEU A 40 12.38 7.74 -0.98
C LEU A 40 13.55 8.56 -1.54
N ASN A 41 13.84 8.44 -2.83
CA ASN A 41 14.91 9.20 -3.49
C ASN A 41 14.69 10.72 -3.41
N ASP A 42 13.45 11.17 -3.64
CA ASP A 42 13.09 12.58 -3.54
C ASP A 42 13.29 13.11 -2.10
N LYS A 43 12.91 12.31 -1.09
CA LYS A 43 13.15 12.65 0.32
C LYS A 43 14.64 12.66 0.65
N MET A 44 15.43 11.72 0.15
CA MET A 44 16.89 11.72 0.35
C MET A 44 17.54 12.98 -0.21
N LYS A 45 17.14 13.42 -1.41
CA LYS A 45 17.65 14.65 -2.02
C LYS A 45 17.32 15.86 -1.14
N SER A 46 16.05 16.04 -0.81
CA SER A 46 15.59 17.17 0.00
C SER A 46 16.24 17.22 1.38
N ILE A 47 16.33 16.08 2.09
CA ILE A 47 16.95 16.01 3.41
C ILE A 47 18.45 16.27 3.34
N GLY A 48 19.13 15.75 2.31
CA GLY A 48 20.57 15.98 2.12
C GLY A 48 20.93 17.42 1.76
N GLU A 49 20.01 18.18 1.17
CA GLU A 49 20.20 19.60 0.81
C GLU A 49 19.75 20.56 1.92
N HIS A 50 18.71 20.20 2.69
CA HIS A 50 18.06 21.14 3.60
C HIS A 50 17.84 20.66 5.04
N THR A 51 17.88 19.36 5.33
CA THR A 51 17.48 18.69 6.59
C THR A 51 16.00 18.27 6.72
N GLN A 52 15.62 17.79 7.91
CA GLN A 52 14.27 17.42 8.30
C GLN A 52 13.41 18.66 8.66
N TYR A 53 12.41 18.98 7.84
CA TYR A 53 11.48 20.10 8.08
C TYR A 53 10.40 19.85 9.13
N PHE A 54 9.91 18.60 9.22
CA PHE A 54 8.82 18.23 10.12
C PHE A 54 9.26 17.06 11.01
N PRO A 55 8.83 17.00 12.28
CA PRO A 55 9.06 15.84 13.13
C PRO A 55 8.36 14.60 12.56
N LEU A 56 8.85 13.42 12.93
CA LEU A 56 8.12 12.17 12.77
C LEU A 56 7.03 12.07 13.83
N VAL A 57 5.97 11.30 13.58
CA VAL A 57 4.97 10.98 14.60
C VAL A 57 5.17 9.53 15.05
N VAL A 58 5.31 9.35 16.36
CA VAL A 58 5.58 8.03 16.98
C VAL A 58 4.60 7.71 18.11
N VAL A 59 4.35 6.43 18.35
CA VAL A 59 3.61 5.90 19.51
C VAL A 59 4.45 4.84 20.22
N ASP A 60 4.09 4.48 21.45
CA ASP A 60 4.75 3.38 22.15
C ASP A 60 4.38 2.02 21.53
N GLY A 61 5.36 1.13 21.42
CA GLY A 61 5.14 -0.19 20.84
C GLY A 61 4.15 -1.04 21.62
N GLU A 62 4.08 -0.89 22.95
CA GLU A 62 3.09 -1.59 23.77
C GLU A 62 1.66 -1.22 23.38
N ASP A 63 1.40 0.04 23.06
CA ASP A 63 0.06 0.51 22.69
C ASP A 63 -0.34 -0.06 21.33
N VAL A 64 0.61 -0.17 20.39
CA VAL A 64 0.41 -0.85 19.11
C VAL A 64 0.02 -2.33 19.31
N VAL A 65 0.71 -3.04 20.21
CA VAL A 65 0.41 -4.46 20.48
C VAL A 65 -0.93 -4.63 21.22
N LYS A 66 -1.27 -3.72 22.16
CA LYS A 66 -2.58 -3.74 22.85
C LYS A 66 -3.74 -3.60 21.87
N GLU A 67 -3.56 -2.89 20.77
CA GLU A 67 -4.54 -2.77 19.68
C GLU A 67 -4.54 -3.97 18.70
N GLY A 68 -3.78 -5.03 19.00
CA GLY A 68 -3.72 -6.24 18.19
C GLY A 68 -2.85 -6.12 16.94
N LEU A 69 -2.04 -5.06 16.84
CA LEU A 69 -1.15 -4.82 15.70
C LEU A 69 0.24 -5.43 15.96
N THR A 70 0.96 -5.70 14.87
CA THR A 70 2.30 -6.31 14.92
C THR A 70 3.39 -5.35 14.45
N LEU A 71 4.61 -5.57 14.93
CA LEU A 71 5.76 -4.70 14.68
C LEU A 71 6.75 -5.34 13.69
N LYS A 72 7.48 -4.50 12.95
CA LYS A 72 8.59 -4.92 12.10
C LYS A 72 9.76 -3.93 12.15
N ASP A 73 10.96 -4.46 11.92
CA ASP A 73 12.17 -3.65 11.80
C ASP A 73 12.05 -2.72 10.58
N PRO A 74 12.35 -1.41 10.74
CA PRO A 74 12.15 -0.46 9.67
C PRO A 74 13.02 -0.71 8.44
N VAL A 75 14.19 -1.34 8.58
CA VAL A 75 15.19 -1.49 7.49
C VAL A 75 15.05 -2.83 6.80
N SER A 76 15.18 -3.92 7.56
CA SER A 76 15.09 -5.32 7.11
C SER A 76 13.67 -5.79 6.84
N GLY A 77 12.67 -5.17 7.49
CA GLY A 77 11.27 -5.58 7.39
C GLY A 77 10.93 -6.85 8.16
N PHE A 78 11.87 -7.43 8.92
CA PHE A 78 11.63 -8.62 9.72
C PHE A 78 10.67 -8.34 10.88
N PRO A 79 9.82 -9.31 11.25
CA PRO A 79 8.89 -9.14 12.37
C PRO A 79 9.65 -8.96 13.68
N ILE A 80 9.09 -8.12 14.55
CA ILE A 80 9.56 -7.91 15.93
C ILE A 80 8.57 -8.62 16.87
N ASP A 81 9.11 -9.40 17.80
CA ASP A 81 8.34 -10.11 18.82
C ASP A 81 7.56 -9.12 19.70
N SER A 82 6.24 -9.33 19.83
CA SER A 82 5.34 -8.50 20.63
C SER A 82 5.75 -8.42 22.11
N SER A 83 6.44 -9.41 22.66
CA SER A 83 6.98 -9.36 24.03
C SER A 83 8.04 -8.28 24.24
N LYS A 84 8.67 -7.80 23.16
CA LYS A 84 9.69 -6.74 23.17
C LYS A 84 9.12 -5.36 22.87
N ALA A 85 7.80 -5.22 22.72
CA ALA A 85 7.19 -4.00 22.23
C ALA A 85 7.47 -2.76 23.10
N ASN A 86 7.71 -2.94 24.41
CA ASN A 86 8.12 -1.85 25.30
C ASN A 86 9.44 -1.20 24.90
N ASP A 87 10.33 -1.94 24.25
CA ASP A 87 11.62 -1.43 23.80
C ASP A 87 11.51 -0.53 22.57
N TYR A 88 10.31 -0.31 22.00
CA TYR A 88 10.14 0.35 20.71
C TYR A 88 9.27 1.60 20.76
N LEU A 89 9.70 2.61 20.02
CA LEU A 89 8.88 3.69 19.49
C LEU A 89 8.50 3.35 18.05
N VAL A 90 7.21 3.41 17.74
CA VAL A 90 6.67 2.98 16.46
C VAL A 90 6.30 4.21 15.64
N ILE A 91 6.92 4.36 14.48
CA ILE A 91 6.61 5.47 13.57
C ILE A 91 5.28 5.22 12.89
N ILE A 92 4.34 6.15 13.05
CA ILE A 92 3.02 6.13 12.40
C ILE A 92 2.87 7.23 11.35
N GLU A 93 3.78 8.20 11.31
CA GLU A 93 3.91 9.16 10.20
C GLU A 93 5.37 9.56 9.99
N GLY A 94 5.78 9.73 8.72
CA GLY A 94 7.13 10.12 8.35
C GLY A 94 8.08 8.94 8.04
N GLN A 95 7.55 7.74 7.86
CA GLN A 95 8.28 6.52 7.45
C GLN A 95 9.27 6.71 6.27
N HIS A 96 8.91 7.41 5.18
CA HIS A 96 9.83 7.66 4.05
C HIS A 96 10.95 8.62 4.44
N ARG A 97 10.67 9.60 5.33
CA ARG A 97 11.70 10.50 5.89
C ARG A 97 12.68 9.72 6.75
N TYR A 98 12.19 8.87 7.65
CA TYR A 98 13.05 8.02 8.47
C TYR A 98 13.95 7.13 7.60
N ARG A 99 13.38 6.42 6.61
CA ARG A 99 14.16 5.58 5.68
C ARG A 99 15.19 6.39 4.88
N ALA A 100 14.84 7.60 4.43
CA ALA A 100 15.76 8.48 3.72
C ALA A 100 16.95 8.88 4.59
N ILE A 101 16.71 9.23 5.86
CA ILE A 101 17.78 9.56 6.82
C ILE A 101 18.68 8.35 7.05
N MET A 102 18.12 7.15 7.26
CA MET A 102 18.90 5.92 7.44
C MET A 102 19.79 5.63 6.22
N GLU A 103 19.26 5.74 5.01
CA GLU A 103 20.04 5.50 3.79
C GLU A 103 21.11 6.58 3.56
N LEU A 104 20.84 7.85 3.92
CA LEU A 104 21.86 8.90 3.90
C LEU A 104 22.96 8.61 4.91
N ARG A 105 22.65 8.17 6.13
CA ARG A 105 23.64 7.79 7.16
C ARG A 105 24.55 6.67 6.66
N GLU A 106 23.99 5.66 6.00
CA GLU A 106 24.78 4.58 5.42
C GLU A 106 25.70 5.08 4.29
N LYS A 107 25.21 5.96 3.42
CA LYS A 107 26.01 6.58 2.35
C LYS A 107 27.13 7.44 2.93
N ASP A 108 26.85 8.23 3.95
CA ASP A 108 27.81 9.07 4.66
C ASP A 108 28.89 8.24 5.36
N ALA A 109 28.53 7.14 6.01
CA ALA A 109 29.49 6.24 6.64
C ALA A 109 30.48 5.66 5.61
N LYS A 110 29.98 5.24 4.44
CA LYS A 110 30.81 4.75 3.33
C LYS A 110 31.70 5.86 2.76
N ALA A 111 31.14 7.04 2.52
CA ALA A 111 31.87 8.19 2.00
C ALA A 111 32.97 8.65 2.97
N LYS A 112 32.69 8.71 4.27
CA LYS A 112 33.67 9.02 5.31
C LYS A 112 34.83 8.03 5.32
N LYS A 113 34.55 6.73 5.28
CA LYS A 113 35.60 5.69 5.22
C LYS A 113 36.47 5.84 3.96
N ASN A 114 35.87 6.16 2.82
CA ASN A 114 36.60 6.40 1.58
C ASN A 114 37.49 7.65 1.67
N TYR A 115 36.96 8.74 2.23
CA TYR A 115 37.70 9.96 2.49
C TYR A 115 38.89 9.73 3.43
N GLU A 116 38.68 9.04 4.55
CA GLU A 116 39.75 8.71 5.51
C GLU A 116 40.86 7.86 4.86
N ASN A 117 40.50 6.90 4.01
CA ASN A 117 41.46 6.11 3.25
C ASN A 117 42.24 6.94 2.22
N ALA A 118 41.56 7.84 1.52
CA ALA A 118 42.18 8.76 0.57
C ALA A 118 43.14 9.72 1.28
N MET A 119 42.73 10.27 2.43
CA MET A 119 43.56 11.15 3.27
C MET A 119 44.82 10.44 3.76
N LYS A 120 44.70 9.19 4.24
CA LYS A 120 45.87 8.38 4.64
C LYS A 120 46.85 8.14 3.48
N LYS A 121 46.35 7.91 2.26
CA LYS A 121 47.19 7.75 1.06
C LYS A 121 47.87 9.07 0.68
N TRP A 122 47.12 10.17 0.70
CA TRP A 122 47.65 11.50 0.42
C TRP A 122 48.77 11.90 1.38
N GLN A 123 48.58 11.64 2.69
CA GLN A 123 49.61 11.85 3.71
C GLN A 123 50.88 11.03 3.46
N LYS A 124 50.74 9.77 3.04
CA LYS A 124 51.88 8.90 2.69
C LYS A 124 52.63 9.36 1.44
N ASN A 125 51.93 10.00 0.50
CA ASN A 125 52.48 10.42 -0.79
C ASN A 125 53.00 11.87 -0.79
N GLY A 126 53.45 12.37 0.36
CA GLY A 126 54.09 13.69 0.47
C GLY A 126 53.13 14.88 0.57
N SER A 127 51.81 14.65 0.69
CA SER A 127 50.81 15.69 1.01
C SER A 127 50.77 16.89 0.03
N ARG A 128 50.96 16.64 -1.27
CA ARG A 128 50.89 17.69 -2.31
C ARG A 128 49.53 18.36 -2.34
N LYS A 129 49.48 19.69 -2.37
CA LYS A 129 48.23 20.44 -2.22
C LYS A 129 47.23 20.16 -3.34
N GLU A 130 47.71 19.99 -4.57
CA GLU A 130 46.89 19.67 -5.75
C GLU A 130 46.18 18.31 -5.66
N ASP A 131 46.73 17.35 -4.91
CA ASP A 131 46.19 15.98 -4.79
C ASP A 131 45.34 15.79 -3.53
N LYS A 132 45.07 16.86 -2.76
CA LYS A 132 44.35 16.76 -1.48
C LYS A 132 42.91 16.31 -1.72
N PRO A 133 42.45 15.21 -1.09
CA PRO A 133 41.05 14.79 -1.19
C PRO A 133 40.09 15.89 -0.72
N GLU A 134 38.97 16.03 -1.44
CA GLU A 134 37.88 16.93 -1.05
C GLU A 134 37.36 16.59 0.34
N GLU A 135 37.06 17.62 1.14
CA GLU A 135 36.60 17.45 2.50
C GLU A 135 35.22 16.76 2.55
N PHE A 136 35.14 15.70 3.35
CA PHE A 136 33.89 14.99 3.54
C PHE A 136 32.94 15.81 4.43
N THR A 137 31.76 16.14 3.88
CA THR A 137 30.66 16.73 4.63
C THR A 137 29.49 15.73 4.68
N PRO A 138 29.00 15.35 5.86
CA PRO A 138 27.84 14.46 5.98
C PRO A 138 26.58 15.14 5.47
N LYS A 139 25.74 14.39 4.76
CA LYS A 139 24.44 14.85 4.25
C LYS A 139 23.28 14.49 5.18
N ALA A 140 23.42 13.43 5.97
CA ALA A 140 22.38 13.00 6.88
C ALA A 140 22.29 13.94 8.09
N PRO A 141 21.08 14.25 8.58
CA PRO A 141 20.93 14.98 9.83
C PRO A 141 21.49 14.16 11.01
N ALA A 142 22.20 14.85 11.89
CA ALA A 142 22.78 14.25 13.09
C ALA A 142 21.72 13.74 14.07
N GLN A 143 20.55 14.40 14.12
CA GLN A 143 19.44 14.04 15.00
C GLN A 143 18.15 13.91 14.20
N ILE A 144 17.30 12.98 14.60
CA ILE A 144 15.96 12.80 14.04
C ILE A 144 14.94 13.34 15.02
N LYS A 145 14.19 14.37 14.61
CA LYS A 145 13.13 14.95 15.43
C LYS A 145 11.85 14.12 15.33
N ALA A 146 11.24 13.82 16.47
CA ALA A 146 9.99 13.09 16.58
C ALA A 146 9.09 13.68 17.68
N MET A 147 7.80 13.39 17.60
CA MET A 147 6.80 13.77 18.60
C MET A 147 5.73 12.68 18.73
N TYR A 148 5.00 12.68 19.84
CA TYR A 148 3.77 11.89 19.96
C TYR A 148 2.60 12.58 19.24
N PRO A 149 1.52 11.85 18.91
CA PRO A 149 0.32 12.43 18.33
C PRO A 149 -0.27 13.50 19.26
N LEU A 150 -0.82 14.56 18.66
CA LEU A 150 -1.53 15.59 19.40
C LEU A 150 -2.92 15.11 19.89
N VAL A 151 -3.50 14.15 19.18
CA VAL A 151 -4.74 13.47 19.58
C VAL A 151 -4.41 12.41 20.63
N LYS A 152 -5.24 12.31 21.66
CA LYS A 152 -5.11 11.33 22.74
C LYS A 152 -6.25 10.32 22.67
N ASP A 153 -5.98 9.10 23.08
CA ASP A 153 -6.97 8.03 23.29
C ASP A 153 -7.79 7.69 22.01
N GLU A 154 -7.18 7.85 20.84
CA GLU A 154 -7.72 7.45 19.55
C GLU A 154 -6.99 6.20 19.04
N ASP A 155 -7.73 5.29 18.40
CA ASP A 155 -7.18 4.06 17.81
C ASP A 155 -6.09 4.41 16.79
N ILE A 156 -4.95 3.71 16.85
CA ILE A 156 -3.78 3.99 16.02
C ILE A 156 -4.10 3.84 14.54
N ARG A 157 -5.04 2.96 14.15
CA ARG A 157 -5.48 2.82 12.75
C ARG A 157 -6.24 4.04 12.28
N ILE A 158 -7.07 4.66 13.14
CA ILE A 158 -7.77 5.91 12.83
C ILE A 158 -6.76 7.02 12.63
N MET A 159 -5.83 7.20 13.57
CA MET A 159 -4.78 8.23 13.46
C MET A 159 -3.99 8.08 12.16
N ILE A 160 -3.55 6.87 11.83
CA ILE A 160 -2.82 6.59 10.58
C ILE A 160 -3.69 6.92 9.37
N SER A 161 -4.97 6.51 9.36
CA SER A 161 -5.89 6.80 8.26
C SER A 161 -6.07 8.32 8.06
N GLU A 162 -6.31 9.08 9.14
CA GLU A 162 -6.51 10.53 9.07
C GLU A 162 -5.26 11.29 8.65
N MET A 163 -4.10 10.98 9.22
CA MET A 163 -2.83 11.58 8.81
C MET A 163 -2.54 11.30 7.33
N ASN A 164 -2.88 10.09 6.88
CA ASN A 164 -2.72 9.71 5.48
C ASN A 164 -3.71 10.40 4.54
N ASN A 165 -4.94 10.67 4.98
CA ASN A 165 -5.92 11.42 4.21
C ASN A 165 -5.57 12.90 4.05
N THR A 166 -4.97 13.50 5.09
CA THR A 166 -4.72 14.94 5.18
C THR A 166 -3.37 15.38 4.62
N SER A 167 -2.34 14.51 4.64
CA SER A 167 -0.97 14.87 4.22
C SER A 167 -0.66 14.61 2.74
N VAL A 168 -1.03 13.43 2.23
CA VAL A 168 -0.86 13.02 0.82
C VAL A 168 -2.02 12.08 0.50
N LYS A 169 -3.01 12.53 -0.25
CA LYS A 169 -4.21 11.73 -0.50
C LYS A 169 -3.84 10.34 -1.03
N TRP A 170 -4.20 9.30 -0.28
CA TRP A 170 -4.04 7.91 -0.70
C TRP A 170 -4.74 7.65 -2.03
N ASN A 171 -4.17 6.76 -2.83
CA ASN A 171 -4.88 6.25 -4.00
C ASN A 171 -5.79 5.10 -3.58
N LYS A 172 -6.81 4.79 -4.40
CA LYS A 172 -7.83 3.75 -4.12
C LYS A 172 -7.28 2.41 -3.65
N GLY A 173 -6.15 1.98 -4.25
CA GLY A 173 -5.51 0.72 -3.90
C GLY A 173 -4.86 0.72 -2.53
N ASP A 174 -4.48 1.88 -2.00
CA ASP A 174 -3.85 1.99 -0.68
C ASP A 174 -4.89 1.71 0.42
N PHE A 175 -6.10 2.28 0.33
CA PHE A 175 -7.18 2.01 1.30
C PHE A 175 -7.61 0.55 1.29
N ALA A 176 -7.72 -0.07 0.11
CA ALA A 176 -8.07 -1.49 0.01
C ALA A 176 -7.03 -2.37 0.72
N LYS A 177 -5.74 -2.10 0.49
CA LYS A 177 -4.64 -2.85 1.12
C LYS A 177 -4.62 -2.65 2.63
N GLN A 178 -4.82 -1.43 3.11
CA GLN A 178 -4.83 -1.16 4.55
C GLN A 178 -6.04 -1.78 5.25
N ALA A 179 -7.23 -1.66 4.66
CA ALA A 179 -8.42 -2.30 5.21
C ALA A 179 -8.20 -3.82 5.27
N CYS A 180 -7.69 -4.43 4.21
CA CYS A 180 -7.36 -5.86 4.19
C CYS A 180 -6.26 -6.23 5.20
N ALA A 181 -5.30 -5.36 5.44
CA ALA A 181 -4.27 -5.55 6.45
C ALA A 181 -4.82 -5.50 7.88
N ALA A 182 -5.76 -4.59 8.12
CA ALA A 182 -6.43 -4.45 9.41
C ALA A 182 -7.44 -5.58 9.67
N TYR A 183 -8.05 -6.12 8.62
CA TYR A 183 -9.06 -7.18 8.67
C TYR A 183 -8.71 -8.30 7.67
N PRO A 184 -7.66 -9.10 7.95
CA PRO A 184 -7.13 -10.08 7.00
C PRO A 184 -8.10 -11.22 6.67
N ASP A 185 -9.01 -11.53 7.59
CA ASP A 185 -10.02 -12.59 7.42
C ASP A 185 -11.27 -12.10 6.65
N ASN A 186 -11.36 -10.81 6.33
CA ASN A 186 -12.49 -10.25 5.62
C ASN A 186 -12.47 -10.64 4.14
N ALA A 187 -13.38 -11.53 3.73
CA ALA A 187 -13.44 -12.08 2.38
C ALA A 187 -13.59 -11.00 1.27
N ILE A 188 -14.34 -9.93 1.54
CA ILE A 188 -14.56 -8.83 0.58
C ILE A 188 -13.26 -8.07 0.32
N LEU A 189 -12.55 -7.71 1.39
CA LEU A 189 -11.28 -7.00 1.29
C LEU A 189 -10.22 -7.86 0.63
N GLY A 190 -10.16 -9.15 0.99
CA GLY A 190 -9.30 -10.14 0.34
C GLY A 190 -9.56 -10.25 -1.16
N PHE A 191 -10.82 -10.35 -1.58
CA PHE A 191 -11.22 -10.34 -2.99
C PHE A 191 -10.76 -9.06 -3.71
N ILE A 192 -11.03 -7.89 -3.12
CA ILE A 192 -10.67 -6.60 -3.73
C ILE A 192 -9.16 -6.51 -3.95
N VAL A 193 -8.36 -6.80 -2.92
CA VAL A 193 -6.89 -6.72 -2.99
C VAL A 193 -6.33 -7.75 -3.98
N LYS A 194 -6.84 -8.98 -3.99
CA LYS A 194 -6.44 -10.03 -4.94
C LYS A 194 -6.54 -9.52 -6.37
N TYR A 195 -7.70 -9.04 -6.80
CA TYR A 195 -7.93 -8.62 -8.18
C TYR A 195 -7.31 -7.26 -8.55
N MET A 196 -7.10 -6.36 -7.58
CA MET A 196 -6.28 -5.16 -7.81
C MET A 196 -4.81 -5.51 -8.09
N ASN A 197 -4.31 -6.60 -7.51
CA ASN A 197 -2.92 -7.03 -7.70
C ASN A 197 -2.69 -7.88 -8.97
N ILE A 198 -3.74 -8.39 -9.60
CA ILE A 198 -3.66 -9.06 -10.92
C ILE A 198 -3.43 -8.00 -11.99
N GLN A 199 -2.17 -7.63 -12.20
CA GLN A 199 -1.77 -6.59 -13.14
C GLN A 199 -0.49 -6.96 -13.88
N HIS A 200 -0.32 -6.40 -15.06
CA HIS A 200 0.89 -6.57 -15.86
C HIS A 200 2.12 -6.14 -15.05
N GLN A 201 3.04 -7.06 -14.80
CA GLN A 201 4.33 -6.73 -14.21
C GLN A 201 5.27 -6.36 -15.35
N ARG A 202 5.59 -5.07 -15.48
CA ARG A 202 6.42 -4.49 -16.56
C ARG A 202 7.46 -5.50 -17.07
N THR A 203 7.17 -6.16 -18.18
CA THR A 203 8.13 -7.04 -18.86
C THR A 203 9.06 -6.22 -19.74
N LYS A 204 10.23 -6.77 -20.05
CA LYS A 204 11.17 -6.13 -20.97
C LYS A 204 10.55 -6.07 -22.38
N LYS A 205 10.92 -5.05 -23.14
CA LYS A 205 10.47 -4.87 -24.54
C LYS A 205 10.77 -6.15 -25.34
N GLY A 206 9.72 -6.84 -25.83
CA GLY A 206 9.82 -8.05 -26.66
C GLY A 206 9.26 -9.34 -26.05
N GLU A 207 8.76 -9.34 -24.82
CA GLU A 207 8.09 -10.51 -24.23
C GLU A 207 6.63 -10.68 -24.72
N VAL A 208 6.13 -11.92 -24.64
CA VAL A 208 4.76 -12.29 -25.00
C VAL A 208 3.77 -11.55 -24.09
N ASP A 209 2.69 -11.02 -24.66
CA ASP A 209 1.64 -10.32 -23.93
C ASP A 209 0.96 -11.25 -22.91
N ASP A 210 1.05 -10.91 -21.62
CA ASP A 210 0.48 -11.68 -20.50
C ASP A 210 -1.05 -11.54 -20.37
N MET A 211 -1.66 -10.68 -21.20
CA MET A 211 -3.10 -10.41 -21.23
C MET A 211 -3.67 -9.89 -19.90
N LEU A 212 -2.80 -9.40 -19.01
CA LEU A 212 -3.18 -8.76 -17.76
C LEU A 212 -3.54 -7.29 -17.97
N PRO A 213 -4.34 -6.68 -17.09
CA PRO A 213 -4.58 -5.25 -17.11
C PRO A 213 -3.34 -4.47 -16.62
N ASN A 214 -3.08 -3.30 -17.19
CA ASN A 214 -1.89 -2.47 -16.85
C ASN A 214 -1.83 -1.97 -15.40
N GLY A 215 -2.96 -1.99 -14.67
CA GLY A 215 -3.04 -1.46 -13.31
C GLY A 215 -4.07 -2.19 -12.44
N GLY A 216 -4.31 -3.47 -12.75
CA GLY A 216 -5.28 -4.28 -12.02
C GLY A 216 -6.73 -3.96 -12.34
N PHE A 217 -7.63 -4.62 -11.62
CA PHE A 217 -9.05 -4.30 -11.65
C PHE A 217 -9.29 -3.01 -10.87
N LYS A 218 -10.10 -2.10 -11.43
CA LYS A 218 -10.52 -0.88 -10.72
C LYS A 218 -11.52 -1.23 -9.62
N LEU A 219 -11.48 -0.49 -8.51
CA LEU A 219 -12.45 -0.64 -7.41
C LEU A 219 -13.91 -0.59 -7.89
N THR A 220 -14.23 0.33 -8.80
CA THR A 220 -15.57 0.45 -9.38
C THR A 220 -16.01 -0.81 -10.12
N THR A 221 -15.08 -1.50 -10.77
CA THR A 221 -15.36 -2.77 -11.46
C THR A 221 -15.57 -3.89 -10.44
N LEU A 222 -14.72 -3.96 -9.41
CA LEU A 222 -14.82 -4.99 -8.36
C LEU A 222 -16.08 -4.83 -7.51
N SER A 223 -16.48 -3.60 -7.19
CA SER A 223 -17.76 -3.30 -6.55
C SER A 223 -18.92 -3.91 -7.36
N LYS A 224 -18.91 -3.79 -8.69
CA LYS A 224 -19.97 -4.35 -9.53
C LYS A 224 -19.97 -5.89 -9.51
N TYR A 225 -18.81 -6.53 -9.43
CA TYR A 225 -18.76 -7.99 -9.29
C TYR A 225 -19.38 -8.43 -7.94
N LEU A 226 -19.07 -7.68 -6.87
CA LEU A 226 -19.53 -7.98 -5.52
C LEU A 226 -21.00 -7.64 -5.26
N ILE A 227 -21.52 -6.54 -5.80
CA ILE A 227 -22.87 -6.04 -5.45
C ILE A 227 -23.68 -5.51 -6.63
N TYR A 228 -23.24 -5.73 -7.88
CA TYR A 228 -23.87 -5.19 -9.11
C TYR A 228 -24.04 -3.66 -9.16
N SER A 229 -23.44 -2.92 -8.23
CA SER A 229 -23.37 -1.47 -8.20
C SER A 229 -21.94 -0.99 -7.97
N ALA A 230 -21.70 0.31 -8.14
CA ALA A 230 -20.40 0.94 -7.87
C ALA A 230 -20.33 1.62 -6.49
N ASP A 231 -21.14 1.15 -5.52
CA ASP A 231 -21.31 1.83 -4.23
C ASP A 231 -20.22 1.53 -3.20
N ILE A 232 -19.42 0.47 -3.38
CA ILE A 232 -18.17 0.29 -2.63
C ILE A 232 -17.14 1.26 -3.20
N LYS A 233 -17.17 2.48 -2.68
CA LYS A 233 -16.33 3.60 -3.09
C LYS A 233 -15.08 3.71 -2.22
N GLU A 234 -14.17 4.59 -2.62
CA GLU A 234 -12.96 4.91 -1.85
C GLU A 234 -13.28 5.36 -0.41
N SER A 235 -14.32 6.17 -0.25
CA SER A 235 -14.80 6.60 1.07
C SER A 235 -15.24 5.43 1.94
N VAL A 236 -15.84 4.39 1.36
CA VAL A 236 -16.27 3.19 2.11
C VAL A 236 -15.05 2.44 2.63
N LEU A 237 -14.00 2.29 1.83
CA LEU A 237 -12.75 1.65 2.28
C LEU A 237 -12.03 2.49 3.33
N ALA A 238 -12.01 3.82 3.18
CA ALA A 238 -11.46 4.74 4.17
C ALA A 238 -12.24 4.66 5.50
N ASP A 239 -13.57 4.66 5.45
CA ASP A 239 -14.44 4.49 6.62
C ASP A 239 -14.27 3.11 7.24
N THR A 240 -14.01 2.07 6.44
CA THR A 240 -13.70 0.71 6.94
C THR A 240 -12.41 0.70 7.74
N CYS A 241 -11.36 1.40 7.28
CA CYS A 241 -10.13 1.56 8.04
C CYS A 241 -10.35 2.28 9.38
N LYS A 242 -11.28 3.25 9.43
CA LYS A 242 -11.53 4.08 10.61
C LYS A 242 -12.50 3.45 11.61
N TYR A 243 -13.61 2.91 11.13
CA TYR A 243 -14.75 2.51 11.95
C TYR A 243 -14.95 1.00 12.04
N GLY A 244 -14.14 0.20 11.32
CA GLY A 244 -14.23 -1.25 11.36
C GLY A 244 -14.88 -1.88 10.13
N GLU A 245 -14.65 -3.18 9.98
CA GLU A 245 -15.17 -3.98 8.87
C GLU A 245 -16.71 -4.02 8.78
N GLY A 246 -17.41 -3.78 9.90
CA GLY A 246 -18.88 -3.64 9.93
C GLY A 246 -19.41 -2.51 9.04
N THR A 247 -18.55 -1.57 8.64
CA THR A 247 -18.87 -0.56 7.62
C THR A 247 -19.30 -1.18 6.30
N LEU A 248 -18.66 -2.29 5.90
CA LEU A 248 -18.95 -2.98 4.63
C LEU A 248 -20.29 -3.71 4.66
N THR A 249 -20.78 -4.16 5.82
CA THR A 249 -22.04 -4.90 5.97
C THR A 249 -23.24 -4.15 5.39
N LYS A 250 -23.21 -2.81 5.40
CA LYS A 250 -24.25 -1.95 4.79
C LYS A 250 -24.37 -2.13 3.28
N TYR A 251 -23.32 -2.60 2.62
CA TYR A 251 -23.23 -2.75 1.17
C TYR A 251 -23.35 -4.20 0.71
N VAL A 252 -22.73 -5.12 1.44
CA VAL A 252 -22.65 -6.55 1.06
C VAL A 252 -23.67 -7.42 1.78
N GLY A 253 -24.41 -6.85 2.74
CA GLY A 253 -25.37 -7.57 3.57
C GLY A 253 -24.70 -8.50 4.59
N ASN A 254 -25.48 -9.45 5.09
CA ASN A 254 -25.06 -10.36 6.17
C ASN A 254 -24.35 -11.63 5.69
N GLU A 255 -24.21 -11.82 4.38
CA GLU A 255 -23.57 -13.01 3.78
C GLU A 255 -22.47 -12.59 2.77
N PRO A 256 -21.42 -11.87 3.22
CA PRO A 256 -20.37 -11.35 2.35
C PRO A 256 -19.65 -12.46 1.55
N GLU A 257 -19.51 -13.65 2.12
CA GLU A 257 -18.88 -14.81 1.48
C GLU A 257 -19.62 -15.22 0.20
N LYS A 258 -20.96 -15.17 0.21
CA LYS A 258 -21.77 -15.48 -0.98
C LYS A 258 -21.56 -14.47 -2.11
N MET A 259 -21.32 -13.20 -1.76
CA MET A 259 -21.02 -12.15 -2.75
C MET A 259 -19.66 -12.38 -3.41
N VAL A 260 -18.65 -12.75 -2.61
CA VAL A 260 -17.32 -13.15 -3.11
C VAL A 260 -17.41 -14.40 -3.97
N GLU A 261 -18.13 -15.43 -3.52
CA GLU A 261 -18.30 -16.67 -4.27
C GLU A 261 -18.96 -16.43 -5.63
N ARG A 262 -20.00 -15.60 -5.69
CA ARG A 262 -20.64 -15.21 -6.94
C ARG A 262 -19.66 -14.47 -7.85
N ALA A 263 -18.93 -13.49 -7.32
CA ALA A 263 -17.96 -12.72 -8.07
C ALA A 263 -16.85 -13.59 -8.67
N GLU A 264 -16.28 -14.49 -7.88
CA GLU A 264 -15.26 -15.47 -8.30
C GLU A 264 -15.81 -16.40 -9.38
N LYS A 265 -17.03 -16.94 -9.21
CA LYS A 265 -17.69 -17.79 -10.21
C LYS A 265 -17.87 -17.08 -11.55
N ILE A 266 -18.33 -15.82 -11.52
CA ILE A 266 -18.53 -15.03 -12.74
C ILE A 266 -17.19 -14.79 -13.46
N ILE A 267 -16.16 -14.35 -12.73
CA ILE A 267 -14.85 -14.08 -13.32
C ILE A 267 -14.25 -15.37 -13.89
N LYS A 268 -14.31 -16.47 -13.14
CA LYS A 268 -13.84 -17.78 -13.57
C LYS A 268 -14.53 -18.24 -14.84
N ALA A 269 -15.86 -18.14 -14.92
CA ALA A 269 -16.59 -18.53 -16.12
C ALA A 269 -16.22 -17.67 -17.35
N GLY A 270 -15.97 -16.37 -17.16
CA GLY A 270 -15.44 -15.52 -18.23
C GLY A 270 -14.06 -15.98 -18.72
N LEU A 271 -13.16 -16.32 -17.80
CA LEU A 271 -11.83 -16.84 -18.12
C LEU A 271 -11.90 -18.22 -18.82
N ASP A 272 -12.71 -19.13 -18.29
CA ASP A 272 -12.90 -20.47 -18.83
C ASP A 272 -13.51 -20.43 -20.25
N ALA A 273 -14.34 -19.42 -20.54
CA ALA A 273 -14.85 -19.16 -21.90
C ALA A 273 -13.74 -18.64 -22.83
N GLY A 274 -12.72 -17.96 -22.31
CA GLY A 274 -11.60 -17.41 -23.09
C GLY A 274 -11.46 -15.89 -23.03
N PHE A 275 -12.24 -15.19 -22.20
CA PHE A 275 -11.99 -13.77 -21.94
C PHE A 275 -10.68 -13.58 -21.17
N THR A 276 -9.98 -12.50 -21.45
CA THR A 276 -8.75 -12.14 -20.72
C THR A 276 -9.07 -11.36 -19.45
N TYR A 277 -8.18 -11.41 -18.45
CA TYR A 277 -8.25 -10.51 -17.28
C TYR A 277 -8.29 -9.04 -17.70
N ARG A 278 -7.54 -8.66 -18.74
CA ARG A 278 -7.57 -7.32 -19.31
C ARG A 278 -8.97 -6.91 -19.77
N PHE A 279 -9.71 -7.82 -20.41
CA PHE A 279 -11.09 -7.54 -20.83
C PHE A 279 -12.03 -7.46 -19.63
N LEU A 280 -11.98 -8.44 -18.72
CA LEU A 280 -12.84 -8.50 -17.53
C LEU A 280 -12.65 -7.28 -16.62
N ALA A 281 -11.44 -6.74 -16.54
CA ALA A 281 -11.11 -5.53 -15.79
C ALA A 281 -11.75 -4.24 -16.35
N LYS A 282 -12.14 -4.22 -17.64
CA LYS A 282 -12.82 -3.07 -18.26
C LYS A 282 -14.21 -2.83 -17.65
N GLY A 283 -14.83 -3.86 -17.05
CA GLY A 283 -16.14 -3.79 -16.43
C GLY A 283 -17.33 -4.08 -17.36
N PHE A 284 -17.11 -4.17 -18.67
CA PHE A 284 -18.17 -4.44 -19.65
C PHE A 284 -18.90 -5.75 -19.38
N PHE A 285 -18.15 -6.81 -19.06
CA PHE A 285 -18.70 -8.13 -18.80
C PHE A 285 -19.64 -8.15 -17.59
N ILE A 286 -19.22 -7.54 -16.48
CA ILE A 286 -20.06 -7.46 -15.28
C ILE A 286 -21.23 -6.48 -15.45
N ASP A 287 -21.06 -5.41 -16.22
CA ASP A 287 -22.15 -4.50 -16.56
C ASP A 287 -23.23 -5.21 -17.38
N TRP A 288 -22.84 -6.09 -18.31
CA TRP A 288 -23.76 -6.94 -19.06
C TRP A 288 -24.51 -7.93 -18.15
N ILE A 289 -23.79 -8.64 -17.27
CA ILE A 289 -24.42 -9.58 -16.31
C ILE A 289 -25.38 -8.85 -15.37
N ALA A 290 -24.98 -7.71 -14.80
CA ALA A 290 -25.81 -6.91 -13.92
C ALA A 290 -27.09 -6.43 -14.64
N ASN A 291 -26.96 -5.99 -15.90
CA ASN A 291 -28.11 -5.60 -16.71
C ASN A 291 -29.07 -6.77 -16.96
N LYS A 292 -28.56 -7.94 -17.34
CA LYS A 292 -29.36 -9.15 -17.56
C LYS A 292 -30.05 -9.62 -16.28
N ASN A 293 -29.37 -9.55 -15.14
CA ASN A 293 -29.96 -9.83 -13.84
C ASN A 293 -31.12 -8.89 -13.51
N ASN A 294 -31.00 -7.59 -13.81
CA ASN A 294 -32.09 -6.63 -13.66
C ASN A 294 -33.28 -6.91 -14.60
N LEU A 295 -33.06 -7.62 -15.70
CA LEU A 295 -34.10 -8.11 -16.60
C LEU A 295 -34.65 -9.49 -16.19
N GLY A 296 -34.24 -10.02 -15.03
CA GLY A 296 -34.71 -11.30 -14.48
C GLY A 296 -33.93 -12.53 -14.95
N ILE A 297 -32.87 -12.36 -15.75
CA ILE A 297 -32.03 -13.47 -16.22
C ILE A 297 -30.93 -13.73 -15.19
N GLN A 298 -30.96 -14.90 -14.57
CA GLN A 298 -30.00 -15.25 -13.51
C GLN A 298 -28.58 -15.36 -14.06
N TYR A 299 -27.59 -14.92 -13.28
CA TYR A 299 -26.20 -14.98 -13.74
C TYR A 299 -25.76 -16.42 -14.08
N THR A 300 -26.25 -17.43 -13.35
CA THR A 300 -25.95 -18.84 -13.61
C THR A 300 -26.40 -19.29 -14.99
N GLU A 301 -27.53 -18.78 -15.48
CA GLU A 301 -28.00 -19.06 -16.83
C GLU A 301 -27.04 -18.46 -17.88
N LEU A 302 -26.59 -17.23 -17.66
CA LEU A 302 -25.59 -16.60 -18.53
C LEU A 302 -24.26 -17.36 -18.53
N LEU A 303 -23.85 -17.92 -17.38
CA LEU A 303 -22.63 -18.71 -17.28
C LEU A 303 -22.72 -20.03 -18.05
N GLU A 304 -23.90 -20.66 -18.11
CA GLU A 304 -24.12 -21.85 -18.95
C GLU A 304 -23.99 -21.52 -20.44
N ARG A 305 -24.58 -20.40 -20.88
CA ARG A 305 -24.48 -19.96 -22.28
C ARG A 305 -23.04 -19.72 -22.73
N LEU A 306 -22.16 -19.30 -21.82
CA LEU A 306 -20.73 -19.09 -22.12
C LEU A 306 -20.01 -20.38 -22.55
N LYS A 307 -20.47 -21.56 -22.13
CA LYS A 307 -19.81 -22.84 -22.43
C LYS A 307 -19.87 -23.19 -23.92
N ASP A 308 -20.89 -22.69 -24.61
CA ASP A 308 -21.17 -23.02 -26.01
C ASP A 308 -20.71 -21.93 -27.00
N VAL A 309 -20.10 -20.86 -26.50
CA VAL A 309 -19.68 -19.73 -27.36
C VAL A 309 -18.45 -20.08 -28.16
N ASN A 310 -18.53 -19.90 -29.48
CA ASN A 310 -17.37 -20.06 -30.37
C ASN A 310 -16.28 -19.02 -30.04
N ARG A 311 -15.02 -19.48 -30.00
CA ARG A 311 -13.82 -18.65 -29.83
C ARG A 311 -13.75 -17.45 -30.79
N GLU A 312 -14.16 -17.60 -32.05
CA GLU A 312 -14.18 -16.49 -33.01
C GLU A 312 -15.10 -15.34 -32.59
N VAL A 313 -16.25 -15.69 -32.00
CA VAL A 313 -17.21 -14.71 -31.47
C VAL A 313 -16.60 -14.01 -30.27
N LEU A 314 -15.96 -14.73 -29.35
CA LEU A 314 -15.30 -14.15 -28.18
C LEU A 314 -14.16 -13.22 -28.55
N ASP A 315 -13.31 -13.63 -29.50
CA ASP A 315 -12.20 -12.81 -29.99
C ASP A 315 -12.72 -11.54 -30.67
N SER A 316 -13.82 -11.63 -31.44
CA SER A 316 -14.51 -10.48 -32.03
C SER A 316 -15.06 -9.54 -30.94
N ILE A 317 -15.75 -10.06 -29.93
CA ILE A 317 -16.25 -9.28 -28.79
C ILE A 317 -15.09 -8.54 -28.08
N MET A 318 -13.99 -9.24 -27.79
CA MET A 318 -12.86 -8.62 -27.07
C MET A 318 -12.20 -7.48 -27.86
N ARG A 319 -12.18 -7.58 -29.19
CA ARG A 319 -11.65 -6.54 -30.09
C ARG A 319 -12.63 -5.37 -30.28
N GLU A 320 -13.92 -5.66 -30.44
CA GLU A 320 -14.93 -4.69 -30.89
C GLU A 320 -15.67 -4.00 -29.76
N ALA A 321 -15.75 -4.61 -28.57
CA ALA A 321 -16.48 -4.04 -27.45
C ALA A 321 -15.80 -2.78 -26.90
N GLN A 322 -16.58 -1.70 -26.91
CA GLN A 322 -16.27 -0.37 -26.43
C GLN A 322 -17.39 0.13 -25.52
N LYS A 323 -17.15 1.26 -24.85
CA LYS A 323 -18.08 1.83 -23.86
C LYS A 323 -19.51 2.02 -24.37
N HIS A 324 -19.70 2.30 -25.67
CA HIS A 324 -21.02 2.61 -26.24
C HIS A 324 -21.73 1.40 -26.88
N ASN A 325 -21.04 0.29 -27.14
CA ASN A 325 -21.59 -0.86 -27.86
C ASN A 325 -21.39 -2.21 -27.14
N PHE A 326 -20.75 -2.24 -25.97
CA PHE A 326 -20.41 -3.51 -25.31
C PHE A 326 -21.63 -4.39 -25.02
N MET A 327 -22.79 -3.81 -24.75
CA MET A 327 -24.04 -4.55 -24.53
C MET A 327 -24.48 -5.33 -25.77
N GLU A 328 -24.47 -4.68 -26.94
CA GLU A 328 -24.76 -5.31 -28.23
C GLU A 328 -23.78 -6.44 -28.52
N GLN A 329 -22.49 -6.18 -28.29
CA GLN A 329 -21.44 -7.17 -28.51
C GLN A 329 -21.60 -8.40 -27.61
N LEU A 330 -21.83 -8.20 -26.31
CA LEU A 330 -21.99 -9.31 -25.36
C LEU A 330 -23.31 -10.05 -25.52
N ASN A 331 -24.36 -9.44 -26.09
CA ASN A 331 -25.60 -10.15 -26.43
C ASN A 331 -25.40 -11.20 -27.53
N ARG A 332 -24.27 -11.20 -28.26
CA ARG A 332 -23.92 -12.24 -29.24
C ARG A 332 -23.59 -13.60 -28.59
N ILE A 333 -23.43 -13.63 -27.26
CA ILE A 333 -23.23 -14.86 -26.46
C ILE A 333 -24.52 -15.71 -26.39
N GLY A 334 -25.68 -15.11 -26.70
CA GLY A 334 -27.00 -15.70 -26.50
C GLY A 334 -27.67 -15.13 -25.28
#